data_AF-A0A374AGQ7-F1
#
_entry.id   AF-A0A374AGQ7-F1
#
_cell.length_a   1.000
_cell.length_b   1.000
_cell.length_c   1.000
_cell.angle_alpha   90.00
_cell.angle_beta   90.00
_cell.angle_gamma   90.00
#
_symmetry.space_group_name_H-M   'P 1'
#
loop_
_entity.id
_entity.type
_entity.pdbx_description
1 polymer ?
#
loop_
_entity_poly.entity_id
_entity_poly.type
_entity_poly.pdbx_seq_one_letter_code
_entity_poly.pdbx_strand_id
1 'polypeptide(L)'
;MEYKFVILGRLDGLNDYTAANRTNPYKGGKMKRQNEETVIWAIRQQLRGLHIKNPVKIRFRWYEKNRRRDHDNVSSFGRKVIQDALVKCNVLEDDGWNYVTGFTDEFFHDKENPRIEVTLIETETG
;
A
#
# COMPACT_ATOMS: atom_id res chain seq x y z
N MET A 1 0.65 -12.84 -14.70
CA MET A 1 0.75 -13.60 -13.42
C MET A 1 0.18 -12.75 -12.29
N GLU A 2 -0.42 -13.33 -11.24
CA GLU A 2 -0.93 -12.58 -10.09
C GLU A 2 -0.23 -12.99 -8.78
N TYR A 3 0.13 -12.02 -7.96
CA TYR A 3 0.69 -12.22 -6.62
C TYR A 3 -0.11 -11.43 -5.60
N LYS A 4 -0.35 -12.02 -4.43
CA LYS A 4 -1.17 -11.40 -3.38
C LYS A 4 -0.46 -11.40 -2.04
N PHE A 5 -0.63 -10.32 -1.29
CA PHE A 5 -0.31 -10.26 0.12
C PHE A 5 -1.36 -9.43 0.89
N VAL A 6 -1.44 -9.64 2.20
CA VAL A 6 -2.39 -8.97 3.08
C VAL A 6 -1.65 -8.21 4.17
N ILE A 7 -2.01 -6.95 4.37
CA ILE A 7 -1.55 -6.12 5.48
C ILE A 7 -2.66 -6.12 6.54
N LEU A 8 -2.35 -6.63 7.73
CA LEU A 8 -3.32 -6.68 8.82
C LEU A 8 -3.55 -5.29 9.42
N GLY A 9 -4.80 -5.00 9.80
CA GLY A 9 -5.17 -3.71 10.36
C GLY A 9 -5.37 -2.65 9.29
N ARG A 10 -5.06 -1.39 9.63
CA ARG A 10 -5.26 -0.24 8.76
C ARG A 10 -4.04 0.67 8.85
N LEU A 11 -3.70 1.30 7.73
CA LEU A 11 -2.73 2.38 7.71
C LEU A 11 -3.39 3.70 8.14
N ASP A 12 -2.56 4.65 8.56
CA ASP A 12 -2.99 6.02 8.81
C ASP A 12 -3.60 6.65 7.55
N GLY A 13 -4.45 7.66 7.72
CA GLY A 13 -5.07 8.36 6.60
C GLY A 13 -4.22 9.50 6.04
N LEU A 14 -4.60 9.99 4.86
CA LEU A 14 -4.01 11.19 4.27
C LEU A 14 -4.15 12.43 5.17
N ASN A 15 -5.29 12.57 5.83
CA ASN A 15 -5.55 13.69 6.74
C ASN A 15 -4.64 13.63 7.98
N ASP A 16 -4.42 12.42 8.52
CA ASP A 16 -3.52 12.19 9.65
C ASP A 16 -2.07 12.56 9.27
N TYR A 17 -1.63 12.12 8.10
CA TYR A 17 -0.30 12.44 7.57
C TYR A 17 -0.11 13.93 7.30
N THR A 18 -1.10 14.57 6.67
CA THR A 18 -1.07 16.03 6.41
C THR A 18 -1.01 16.81 7.71
N ALA A 19 -1.81 16.45 8.72
CA ALA A 19 -1.79 17.09 10.02
C ALA A 19 -0.44 16.89 10.75
N ALA A 20 0.15 15.70 10.65
CA ALA A 20 1.46 15.40 11.20
C ALA A 20 2.56 16.27 10.56
N ASN A 21 2.58 16.37 9.22
CA ASN A 21 3.53 17.22 8.50
C ASN A 21 3.39 18.70 8.86
N ARG A 22 2.16 19.20 9.00
CA ARG A 22 1.89 20.59 9.43
C ARG A 22 2.32 20.89 10.85
N THR A 23 2.36 19.88 11.71
CA THR A 23 2.86 20.03 13.09
C THR A 23 4.38 20.09 13.10
N ASN A 24 5.04 19.10 12.48
CA ASN A 24 6.49 18.99 12.43
C ASN A 24 6.90 17.97 11.33
N PRO A 25 7.81 18.31 10.40
CA PRO A 25 8.27 17.37 9.37
C PRO A 25 8.82 16.05 9.94
N TYR A 26 9.48 16.06 11.10
CA TYR A 26 9.96 14.83 11.76
C TYR A 26 8.80 13.92 12.21
N LYS A 27 7.67 14.50 12.60
CA LYS A 27 6.47 13.74 12.99
C LYS A 27 5.84 13.06 11.79
N GLY A 28 5.73 13.77 10.67
CA GLY A 28 5.29 13.20 9.39
C GLY A 28 6.21 12.08 8.92
N GLY A 29 7.53 12.31 8.91
CA GLY A 29 8.52 11.30 8.56
C GLY A 29 8.43 10.04 9.44
N LYS A 30 8.27 10.21 10.76
CA LYS A 30 8.08 9.09 11.69
C LYS A 30 6.80 8.30 11.39
N MET A 31 5.68 8.98 11.15
CA MET A 31 4.41 8.34 10.79
C MET A 31 4.53 7.53 9.50
N LYS A 32 5.12 8.11 8.45
CA LYS A 32 5.38 7.39 7.19
C LYS A 32 6.21 6.14 7.42
N ARG A 33 7.29 6.26 8.18
CA ARG A 33 8.18 5.13 8.49
C ARG A 33 7.45 3.99 9.22
N GLN A 34 6.62 4.30 10.21
CA GLN A 34 5.88 3.28 10.97
C GLN A 34 4.88 2.50 10.10
N ASN A 35 4.16 3.21 9.22
CA ASN A 35 3.25 2.58 8.27
C ASN A 35 4.03 1.72 7.26
N GLU A 36 5.13 2.25 6.73
CA GLU A 36 5.99 1.54 5.78
C GLU A 36 6.61 0.28 6.39
N GLU A 37 7.11 0.33 7.63
CA GLU A 37 7.62 -0.84 8.35
C GLU A 37 6.56 -1.95 8.43
N THR A 38 5.31 -1.59 8.75
CA THR A 38 4.18 -2.54 8.81
C THR A 38 3.98 -3.24 7.46
N VAL A 39 4.03 -2.50 6.35
CA VAL A 39 3.89 -3.07 5.01
C VAL A 39 5.09 -3.94 4.62
N ILE A 40 6.32 -3.49 4.92
CA ILE A 40 7.55 -4.25 4.66
C ILE A 40 7.51 -5.62 5.36
N TRP A 41 7.04 -5.67 6.61
CA TRP A 41 6.88 -6.93 7.34
C TRP A 41 5.89 -7.86 6.63
N ALA A 42 4.75 -7.34 6.20
CA ALA A 42 3.74 -8.13 5.47
C ALA A 42 4.30 -8.68 4.14
N ILE A 43 5.02 -7.85 3.38
CA ILE A 43 5.66 -8.23 2.11
C ILE A 43 6.69 -9.34 2.33
N ARG A 44 7.64 -9.14 3.26
CA ARG A 44 8.73 -10.10 3.50
C ARG A 44 8.22 -11.47 3.94
N GLN A 45 7.18 -11.50 4.78
CA GLN A 45 6.57 -12.74 5.27
C GLN A 45 5.84 -13.52 4.16
N GLN A 46 5.13 -12.81 3.27
CA GLN A 46 4.20 -13.46 2.32
C GLN A 46 4.79 -13.63 0.92
N LEU A 47 5.56 -12.66 0.42
CA LEU A 47 6.13 -12.69 -0.92
C LEU A 47 7.53 -13.32 -0.97
N ARG A 48 8.17 -13.57 0.20
CA ARG A 48 9.38 -14.41 0.36
C ARG A 48 10.51 -14.13 -0.65
N GLY A 49 10.78 -12.84 -0.93
CA GLY A 49 11.83 -12.45 -1.87
C GLY A 49 11.44 -12.60 -3.34
N LEU A 50 10.15 -12.52 -3.66
CA LEU A 50 9.67 -12.32 -5.03
C LEU A 50 10.30 -11.07 -5.65
N HIS A 51 10.73 -11.18 -6.91
CA HIS A 51 11.23 -10.08 -7.72
C HIS A 51 10.52 -10.10 -9.07
N ILE A 52 9.68 -9.10 -9.33
CA ILE A 52 8.89 -9.00 -10.56
C ILE A 52 9.63 -8.08 -11.53
N LYS A 53 9.88 -8.57 -12.75
CA LYS A 53 10.55 -7.79 -13.81
C LYS A 53 9.59 -7.13 -14.79
N ASN A 54 8.39 -7.68 -14.92
CA ASN A 54 7.38 -7.16 -15.83
C ASN A 54 6.59 -6.02 -15.17
N PRO A 55 6.03 -5.08 -15.96
CA PRO A 55 5.14 -4.06 -15.43
C PRO A 55 3.91 -4.69 -14.76
N VAL A 56 3.40 -4.06 -13.71
CA VAL A 56 2.25 -4.55 -12.93
C VAL A 56 1.12 -3.53 -12.86
N LYS A 57 -0.11 -4.03 -12.84
CA LYS A 57 -1.28 -3.30 -12.35
C LYS A 57 -1.53 -3.71 -10.90
N ILE A 58 -1.71 -2.73 -10.01
CA ILE A 58 -1.91 -2.99 -8.57
C ILE A 58 -3.40 -2.86 -8.21
N ARG A 59 -3.96 -3.89 -7.59
CA ARG A 59 -5.34 -3.87 -7.07
C ARG A 59 -5.31 -3.82 -5.55
N PHE A 60 -5.91 -2.77 -4.99
CA PHE A 60 -6.05 -2.57 -3.56
C PHE A 60 -7.49 -2.82 -3.15
N ARG A 61 -7.69 -3.65 -2.12
CA ARG A 61 -8.96 -3.80 -1.42
C ARG A 61 -8.81 -3.33 0.02
N TRP A 62 -9.48 -2.24 0.35
CA TRP A 62 -9.42 -1.59 1.66
C TRP A 62 -10.59 -2.06 2.51
N TYR A 63 -10.33 -2.83 3.57
CA TYR A 63 -11.34 -3.25 4.53
C TYR A 63 -11.27 -2.37 5.77
N GLU A 64 -12.18 -1.41 5.87
CA GLU A 64 -12.24 -0.46 6.98
C GLU A 64 -13.13 -0.94 8.12
N LYS A 65 -12.67 -0.72 9.36
CA LYS A 65 -13.43 -1.05 10.58
C LYS A 65 -14.72 -0.25 10.75
N ASN A 66 -14.84 0.90 10.07
CA ASN A 66 -16.01 1.77 10.05
C ASN A 66 -15.91 2.75 8.86
N ARG A 67 -17.01 3.43 8.54
CA ARG A 67 -17.10 4.36 7.40
C ARG A 67 -16.82 5.83 7.77
N ARG A 68 -15.96 6.08 8.76
CA ARG A 68 -15.65 7.45 9.22
C ARG A 68 -14.64 8.18 8.33
N ARG A 69 -13.80 7.43 7.62
CA ARG A 69 -12.82 7.96 6.67
C ARG A 69 -13.40 7.83 5.26
N ASP A 70 -13.33 8.89 4.48
CA ASP A 70 -13.64 8.83 3.05
C ASP A 70 -12.59 8.03 2.28
N HIS A 71 -12.92 7.66 1.04
CA HIS A 71 -12.09 6.80 0.20
C HIS A 71 -10.71 7.39 -0.08
N ASP A 72 -10.60 8.69 -0.34
CA ASP A 72 -9.33 9.35 -0.64
C ASP A 72 -8.44 9.41 0.59
N ASN A 73 -9.03 9.68 1.77
CA ASN A 73 -8.32 9.65 3.03
C ASN A 73 -7.77 8.26 3.36
N VAL A 74 -8.47 7.19 2.97
CA VAL A 74 -8.01 5.81 3.17
C VAL A 74 -6.92 5.42 2.17
N SER A 75 -7.14 5.63 0.87
CA SER A 75 -6.28 5.04 -0.17
C SER A 75 -5.04 5.87 -0.49
N SER A 76 -5.12 7.20 -0.48
CA SER A 76 -4.07 8.04 -1.09
C SER A 76 -2.71 7.87 -0.41
N PHE A 77 -2.67 8.00 0.91
CA PHE A 77 -1.45 7.80 1.67
C PHE A 77 -1.02 6.33 1.68
N GLY A 78 -1.98 5.41 1.86
CA GLY A 78 -1.72 3.98 1.89
C GLY A 78 -1.09 3.45 0.60
N ARG A 79 -1.61 3.84 -0.58
CA ARG A 79 -1.05 3.46 -1.88
C ARG A 79 0.41 3.86 -1.99
N LYS A 80 0.75 5.09 -1.62
CA LYS A 80 2.15 5.57 -1.68
C LYS A 80 3.05 4.80 -0.75
N VAL A 81 2.62 4.56 0.49
CA VAL A 81 3.40 3.77 1.46
C VAL A 81 3.61 2.33 0.96
N ILE A 82 2.60 1.72 0.36
CA ILE A 82 2.69 0.34 -0.13
C ILE A 82 3.62 0.25 -1.34
N GLN A 83 3.53 1.18 -2.29
CA GLN A 83 4.41 1.23 -3.45
C GLN A 83 5.87 1.46 -3.04
N ASP A 84 6.13 2.43 -2.16
CA ASP A 84 7.48 2.67 -1.62
C ASP A 84 8.04 1.42 -0.93
N ALA A 85 7.20 0.69 -0.17
CA ALA A 85 7.60 -0.55 0.51
C ALA A 85 7.89 -1.70 -0.46
N LEU A 86 7.15 -1.83 -1.56
CA LEU A 86 7.39 -2.84 -2.60
C LEU A 86 8.76 -2.63 -3.26
N VAL A 87 9.10 -1.38 -3.59
CA VAL A 87 10.42 -1.02 -4.13
C VAL A 87 11.52 -1.28 -3.10
N LYS A 88 11.34 -0.85 -1.85
CA LYS A 88 12.31 -1.09 -0.76
C LYS A 88 12.54 -2.57 -0.46
N CYS A 89 11.55 -3.42 -0.71
CA CYS A 89 11.66 -4.87 -0.56
C CYS A 89 12.20 -5.57 -1.83
N ASN A 90 12.54 -4.81 -2.87
CA ASN A 90 13.01 -5.32 -4.17
C ASN A 90 11.96 -6.19 -4.89
N VAL A 91 10.67 -6.04 -4.55
CA VAL A 91 9.59 -6.75 -5.26
C VAL A 91 9.37 -6.14 -6.64
N LEU A 92 9.44 -4.81 -6.71
CA LEU A 92 9.46 -4.02 -7.93
C LEU A 92 10.77 -3.22 -7.96
N GLU A 93 11.30 -2.94 -9.14
CA GLU A 93 12.51 -2.12 -9.28
C GLU A 93 12.23 -0.63 -9.02
N ASP A 94 11.06 -0.13 -9.44
CA ASP A 94 10.60 1.25 -9.23
C ASP A 94 9.04 1.28 -9.19
N ASP A 95 8.44 2.40 -8.77
CA ASP A 95 6.98 2.65 -8.78
C ASP A 95 6.51 3.54 -9.96
N GLY A 96 7.43 3.94 -10.84
CA GLY A 96 7.16 4.74 -12.03
C GLY A 96 6.45 4.02 -13.18
N TRP A 97 6.17 4.78 -14.24
CA TRP A 97 5.35 4.36 -15.40
C TRP A 97 5.79 3.05 -16.08
N ASN A 98 7.08 2.73 -16.04
CA ASN A 98 7.60 1.50 -16.66
C ASN A 98 7.28 0.23 -15.84
N TYR A 99 6.95 0.38 -14.56
CA TYR A 99 6.79 -0.74 -13.62
C TYR A 99 5.38 -0.82 -13.05
N VAL A 100 4.69 0.31 -12.90
CA VAL A 100 3.31 0.35 -12.43
C VAL A 100 2.43 0.97 -13.52
N THR A 101 1.72 0.13 -14.26
CA THR A 101 0.86 0.57 -15.39
C THR A 101 -0.46 1.19 -14.93
N GLY A 102 -0.83 0.96 -13.67
CA GLY A 102 -1.99 1.57 -13.05
C GLY A 102 -2.37 0.89 -11.74
N PHE A 103 -3.40 1.43 -11.10
CA PHE A 103 -3.95 0.85 -9.89
C PHE A 103 -5.47 0.98 -9.82
N THR A 104 -6.08 0.17 -8.94
CA THR A 104 -7.51 0.20 -8.66
C THR A 104 -7.74 0.11 -7.16
N ASP A 105 -8.72 0.85 -6.66
CA ASP A 105 -9.11 0.88 -5.25
C ASP A 105 -10.55 0.40 -5.11
N GLU A 106 -10.75 -0.65 -4.31
CA GLU A 106 -12.06 -1.15 -3.91
C GLU A 106 -12.21 -1.00 -2.40
N PHE A 107 -13.35 -0.52 -1.93
CA PHE A 107 -13.58 -0.21 -0.52
C PHE A 107 -14.67 -1.10 0.07
N PHE A 108 -14.35 -1.71 1.21
CA PHE A 108 -15.19 -2.64 1.91
C PHE A 108 -15.25 -2.29 3.40
N HIS A 109 -16.26 -2.83 4.08
CA HIS A 109 -16.42 -2.69 5.50
C HIS A 109 -16.29 -4.06 6.17
N ASP A 110 -15.33 -4.18 7.09
CA ASP A 110 -15.14 -5.35 7.93
C ASP A 110 -14.69 -4.86 9.31
N LYS A 111 -15.64 -4.87 10.25
CA LYS A 111 -15.43 -4.36 11.61
C LYS A 111 -14.48 -5.26 12.41
N GLU A 112 -14.60 -6.56 12.21
CA GLU A 112 -13.90 -7.57 13.02
C GLU A 112 -12.50 -7.86 12.47
N ASN A 113 -12.31 -7.79 11.15
CA ASN A 113 -11.04 -8.05 10.50
C ASN A 113 -10.65 -6.97 9.48
N PRO A 114 -10.35 -5.73 9.94
CA PRO A 114 -9.86 -4.70 9.07
C PRO A 114 -8.47 -5.07 8.53
N ARG A 115 -8.28 -4.89 7.22
CA ARG A 115 -7.08 -5.31 6.49
C ARG A 115 -6.98 -4.59 5.16
N ILE A 116 -5.83 -4.68 4.53
CA ILE A 116 -5.63 -4.23 3.15
C ILE A 116 -5.14 -5.44 2.36
N GLU A 117 -5.87 -5.81 1.33
CA GLU A 117 -5.45 -6.86 0.42
C GLU A 117 -4.85 -6.22 -0.84
N VAL A 118 -3.63 -6.61 -1.18
CA VAL A 118 -2.90 -6.07 -2.34
C VAL A 118 -2.66 -7.20 -3.31
N THR A 119 -3.07 -7.00 -4.56
CA THR A 119 -2.75 -7.91 -5.68
C THR A 119 -1.89 -7.19 -6.70
N LEU A 120 -0.76 -7.78 -7.04
CA LEU A 120 0.13 -7.37 -8.13
C LEU A 120 -0.20 -8.25 -9.33
N ILE A 121 -0.62 -7.62 -10.43
CA ILE A 121 -1.02 -8.31 -11.66
C ILE A 121 -0.01 -7.94 -12.73
N GLU A 122 0.89 -8.85 -13.07
CA GLU A 122 1.80 -8.63 -14.20
C GLU A 122 1.00 -8.45 -15.49
N THR A 123 1.29 -7.37 -16.20
CA THR A 123 0.78 -7.11 -17.55
C THR A 123 1.78 -7.64 -18.56
N GLU A 124 1.31 -8.32 -19.60
CA GLU A 124 2.17 -8.71 -20.71
C GLU A 124 2.77 -7.45 -21.34
N THR A 125 4.09 -7.45 -21.47
CA THR A 125 4.81 -6.50 -22.32
C THR A 125 4.33 -6.74 -23.75
N GLY A 126 3.75 -5.72 -24.38
CA GLY A 126 3.43 -5.76 -25.82
C GLY A 126 4.66 -5.95 -26.69
#